data_AF-A0A416SCZ1-F1
#
_entry.id   AF-A0A416SCZ1-F1
#
_cell.length_a   1.000
_cell.length_b   1.000
_cell.length_c   1.000
_cell.angle_alpha   90.00
_cell.angle_beta   90.00
_cell.angle_gamma   90.00
#
_symmetry.space_group_name_H-M   'P 1'
#
loop_
_entity.id
_entity.type
_entity.pdbx_description
1 polymer ?
#
loop_
_entity_poly.entity_id
_entity_poly.type
_entity_poly.pdbx_seq_one_letter_code
_entity_poly.pdbx_strand_id
1 'polypeptide(L)'
;MQEEVENRTLTLVVSGTKFTGRLMKAAITKYLAHRKEKKLQKQKSRDTPVIPHGKQTVKQLIGQNQGVSNIEITDPSIKEFEKIARKYGVDYAVKKDRSSSPPKYLIFFKGRDADALTAAFTEYTGKKVRKAEKSERPSVLAKLSQFKELVKHAVVDRNKRKELER
;
A
#
# COMPACT_ATOMS: atom_id res chain seq x y z
N MET A 1 16.20 29.84 20.04
CA MET A 1 17.61 29.57 20.42
C MET A 1 17.79 29.13 21.88
N GLN A 2 16.87 29.44 22.81
CA GLN A 2 17.01 29.04 24.22
C GLN A 2 16.72 27.55 24.50
N GLU A 3 15.79 26.94 23.77
CA GLU A 3 15.41 25.52 23.95
C GLU A 3 16.53 24.51 23.59
N GLU A 4 17.46 24.87 22.71
CA GLU A 4 18.61 24.02 22.39
C GLU A 4 19.72 24.07 23.44
N VAL A 5 19.84 25.17 24.18
CA VAL A 5 20.83 25.33 25.25
C VAL A 5 20.39 24.57 26.50
N GLU A 6 19.08 24.57 26.78
CA GLU A 6 18.49 23.89 27.94
C GLU A 6 18.66 22.36 27.88
N ASN A 7 18.65 21.78 26.67
CA ASN A 7 18.93 20.36 26.44
C ASN A 7 20.39 19.92 26.75
N ARG A 8 21.30 20.85 27.06
CA ARG A 8 22.66 20.52 27.51
C ARG A 8 22.80 20.43 29.03
N THR A 9 21.82 20.91 29.79
CA THR A 9 21.91 21.00 31.25
C THR A 9 21.18 19.81 31.87
N LEU A 10 21.92 18.89 32.48
CA LEU A 10 21.37 17.69 33.11
C LEU A 10 21.18 17.91 34.61
N THR A 11 19.93 17.96 35.07
CA THR A 11 19.59 18.01 36.49
C THR A 11 19.56 16.60 37.08
N LEU A 12 20.45 16.32 38.03
CA LEU A 12 20.50 15.04 38.76
C LEU A 12 19.94 15.24 40.17
N VAL A 13 18.77 14.65 40.45
CA VAL A 13 18.14 14.67 41.79
C VAL A 13 18.56 13.43 42.56
N VAL A 14 19.15 13.62 43.74
CA VAL A 14 19.60 12.54 44.62
C VAL A 14 18.93 12.70 45.97
N SER A 15 18.16 11.69 46.39
CA SER A 15 17.54 11.67 47.71
C SER A 15 18.54 11.16 48.75
N GLY A 16 18.75 11.92 49.82
CA GLY A 16 19.63 11.56 50.93
C GLY A 16 19.45 12.48 52.12
N THR A 17 19.69 11.96 53.33
CA THR A 17 19.56 12.74 54.57
C THR A 17 20.76 13.67 54.82
N LYS A 18 21.94 13.33 54.29
CA LYS A 18 23.15 14.16 54.31
C LYS A 18 23.91 14.03 52.99
N PHE A 19 24.37 15.17 52.46
CA PHE A 19 25.22 15.19 51.27
C PHE A 19 26.64 14.75 51.66
N THR A 20 27.01 13.52 51.28
CA THR A 20 28.32 12.93 51.60
C THR A 20 29.05 12.55 50.32
N GLY A 21 30.39 12.46 50.36
CA GLY A 21 31.20 12.05 49.21
C GLY A 21 30.84 10.66 48.68
N ARG A 22 30.35 9.75 49.54
CA ARG A 22 29.84 8.43 49.13
C ARG A 22 28.58 8.55 48.27
N LEU A 23 27.67 9.45 48.65
CA LEU A 23 26.44 9.73 47.91
C LEU A 23 26.74 10.37 46.54
N MET A 24 27.70 11.30 46.50
CA MET A 24 28.18 11.89 45.24
C MET A 24 28.80 10.83 44.31
N LYS A 25 29.65 9.94 44.83
CA LYS A 25 30.23 8.83 44.06
C LYS A 25 29.14 7.93 43.49
N ALA A 26 28.16 7.53 44.31
CA ALA A 26 27.06 6.68 43.88
C ALA A 26 26.21 7.35 42.77
N ALA A 27 25.92 8.65 42.89
CA ALA A 27 25.20 9.41 41.88
C ALA A 27 25.94 9.44 40.53
N ILE A 28 27.26 9.72 40.55
CA ILE A 28 28.10 9.73 39.36
C ILE A 28 28.15 8.33 38.72
N THR A 29 28.36 7.27 39.51
CA THR A 29 28.39 5.89 39.01
C THR A 29 27.06 5.50 38.36
N LYS A 30 25.92 5.84 38.98
CA LYS A 30 24.58 5.57 38.43
C LYS A 30 24.33 6.33 37.13
N TYR A 31 24.77 7.58 37.05
CA TYR A 31 24.71 8.38 35.82
C TYR A 31 25.54 7.78 34.69
N LEU A 32 26.78 7.36 34.96
CA LEU A 32 27.64 6.72 33.95
C LEU A 32 27.05 5.40 33.46
N ALA A 33 26.45 4.59 34.35
CA ALA A 33 25.74 3.37 33.98
C ALA A 33 24.55 3.65 33.05
N HIS A 34 23.69 4.62 33.41
CA HIS A 34 22.56 5.03 32.57
C HIS A 34 23.00 5.54 31.19
N ARG A 35 24.11 6.29 31.12
CA ARG A 35 24.66 6.77 29.84
C ARG A 35 25.20 5.62 28.97
N LYS A 36 25.81 4.61 29.57
CA LYS A 36 26.23 3.39 28.86
C LYS A 36 25.03 2.61 28.34
N GLU A 37 24.00 2.43 29.16
CA GLU A 37 22.78 1.74 28.78
C GLU A 37 22.05 2.44 27.62
N LYS A 38 21.88 3.77 27.68
CA LYS A 38 21.31 4.56 26.58
C LYS A 38 22.10 4.42 25.27
N LYS A 39 23.44 4.36 25.35
CA LYS A 39 24.29 4.12 24.16
C LYS A 39 24.08 2.70 23.61
N LEU A 40 24.02 1.70 24.48
CA LEU A 40 23.81 0.32 24.08
C LEU A 40 22.41 0.09 23.50
N GLN A 41 21.37 0.72 24.07
CA GLN A 41 20.02 0.71 23.51
C GLN A 41 19.99 1.36 22.12
N LYS A 42 20.67 2.50 21.93
CA LYS A 42 20.80 3.14 20.62
C LYS A 42 21.56 2.29 19.59
N GLN A 43 22.56 1.52 20.03
CA GLN A 43 23.26 0.56 19.18
C GLN A 43 22.36 -0.62 18.84
N LYS A 44 21.70 -1.24 19.82
CA LYS A 44 20.72 -2.31 19.60
C LYS A 44 19.58 -1.90 18.66
N SER A 45 19.07 -0.67 18.76
CA SER A 45 18.05 -0.16 17.83
C SER A 45 18.59 0.14 16.42
N ARG A 46 19.91 0.29 16.26
CA ARG A 46 20.57 0.38 14.95
C ARG A 46 20.88 -1.01 14.38
N ASP A 47 21.16 -1.97 15.25
CA ASP A 47 21.53 -3.34 14.90
C ASP A 47 20.31 -4.27 14.77
N THR A 48 19.11 -3.84 15.13
CA THR A 48 17.87 -4.53 14.75
C THR A 48 17.77 -4.53 13.23
N PRO A 49 17.75 -5.71 12.57
CA PRO A 49 17.62 -5.78 11.13
C PRO A 49 16.34 -5.06 10.72
N VAL A 50 16.46 -4.01 9.91
CA VAL A 50 15.31 -3.32 9.33
C VAL A 50 14.57 -4.35 8.49
N ILE A 51 13.41 -4.80 8.98
CA ILE A 51 12.56 -5.72 8.21
C ILE A 51 12.01 -4.90 7.04
N PRO A 52 12.38 -5.22 5.79
CA PRO A 52 11.81 -4.51 4.65
C PRO A 52 10.30 -4.80 4.60
N HIS A 53 9.52 -3.83 4.15
CA HIS A 53 8.08 -3.94 3.96
C HIS A 53 7.70 -3.49 2.54
N GLY A 54 6.60 -4.02 2.00
CA GLY A 54 6.11 -3.81 0.65
C GLY A 54 6.85 -4.63 -0.40
N LYS A 55 7.40 -3.96 -1.42
CA LYS A 55 8.03 -4.62 -2.56
C LYS A 55 9.40 -5.15 -2.18
N GLN A 56 9.55 -6.48 -2.20
CA GLN A 56 10.78 -7.17 -1.81
C GLN A 56 11.29 -8.06 -2.93
N THR A 57 12.55 -8.48 -2.83
CA THR A 57 13.06 -9.57 -3.66
C THR A 57 12.54 -10.91 -3.14
N VAL A 58 12.41 -11.91 -4.02
CA VAL A 58 11.98 -13.27 -3.64
C VAL A 58 12.88 -13.85 -2.54
N LYS A 59 14.21 -13.60 -2.61
CA LYS A 59 15.17 -14.03 -1.59
C LYS A 59 14.90 -13.40 -0.22
N GLN A 60 14.53 -12.12 -0.17
CA GLN A 60 14.20 -11.43 1.08
C GLN A 60 12.88 -11.92 1.70
N LEU A 61 11.91 -12.33 0.88
CA LEU A 61 10.67 -12.96 1.38
C LEU A 61 10.94 -14.33 1.99
N ILE A 62 11.72 -15.18 1.30
CA ILE A 62 12.07 -16.52 1.78
C ILE A 62 12.95 -16.46 3.04
N GLY A 63 13.92 -15.54 3.07
CA GLY A 63 14.85 -15.39 4.20
C GLY A 63 14.19 -14.96 5.52
N GLN A 64 12.90 -14.61 5.50
CA GLN A 64 12.11 -14.29 6.68
C GLN A 64 11.38 -15.51 7.28
N ASN A 65 11.73 -16.74 6.84
CA ASN A 65 11.19 -18.03 7.29
C ASN A 65 9.66 -18.11 7.28
N GLN A 66 9.03 -17.34 6.41
CA GLN A 66 7.60 -17.40 6.17
C GLN A 66 7.41 -18.11 4.84
N GLY A 67 6.62 -19.18 4.84
CA GLY A 67 6.27 -19.89 3.61
C GLY A 67 5.84 -18.90 2.53
N VAL A 68 6.37 -19.05 1.32
CA VAL A 68 6.06 -18.16 0.20
C VAL A 68 5.03 -18.83 -0.69
N SER A 69 3.95 -18.12 -0.96
CA SER A 69 2.90 -18.54 -1.89
C SER A 69 2.99 -17.74 -3.18
N ASN A 70 2.53 -18.33 -4.28
CA ASN A 70 2.62 -17.79 -5.63
C ASN A 70 1.26 -17.72 -6.31
N ILE A 71 0.97 -16.61 -6.98
CA ILE A 71 -0.19 -16.46 -7.86
C ILE A 71 0.26 -15.96 -9.23
N GLU A 72 -0.27 -16.60 -10.27
CA GLU A 72 -0.07 -16.21 -11.67
C GLU A 72 -1.07 -15.12 -12.07
N ILE A 73 -0.56 -14.01 -12.61
CA ILE A 73 -1.35 -13.00 -13.30
C ILE A 73 -0.93 -12.99 -14.77
N THR A 74 -1.89 -13.24 -15.66
CA THR A 74 -1.72 -13.18 -17.12
C THR A 74 -1.94 -11.78 -17.70
N ASP A 75 -2.31 -10.81 -16.86
CA ASP A 75 -2.73 -9.48 -17.25
C ASP A 75 -1.55 -8.49 -17.37
N PRO A 76 -1.45 -7.70 -18.46
CA PRO A 76 -0.49 -6.60 -18.60
C PRO A 76 -0.59 -5.51 -17.50
N SER A 77 -1.71 -5.45 -16.77
CA SER A 77 -2.04 -4.36 -15.83
C SER A 77 -1.47 -4.54 -14.40
N ILE A 78 -0.30 -5.18 -14.27
CA ILE A 78 0.36 -5.48 -12.98
C ILE A 78 0.61 -4.24 -12.10
N LYS A 79 0.80 -3.05 -12.71
CA LYS A 79 1.02 -1.79 -11.98
C LYS A 79 -0.17 -1.37 -11.12
N GLU A 80 -1.39 -1.73 -11.52
CA GLU A 80 -2.59 -1.38 -10.75
C GLU A 80 -2.74 -2.30 -9.54
N PHE A 81 -2.48 -3.58 -9.73
CA PHE A 81 -2.40 -4.55 -8.64
C PHE A 81 -1.34 -4.14 -7.62
N GLU A 82 -0.18 -3.64 -8.07
CA GLU A 82 0.88 -3.15 -7.20
C GLU A 82 0.41 -2.07 -6.21
N LYS A 83 -0.45 -1.15 -6.65
CA LYS A 83 -1.01 -0.11 -5.78
C LYS A 83 -1.99 -0.68 -4.75
N ILE A 84 -2.77 -1.68 -5.15
CA ILE A 84 -3.76 -2.31 -4.30
C ILE A 84 -3.07 -3.17 -3.25
N ALA A 85 -2.08 -3.98 -3.62
CA ALA A 85 -1.30 -4.78 -2.68
C ALA A 85 -0.66 -3.94 -1.56
N ARG A 86 -0.14 -2.75 -1.90
CA ARG A 86 0.38 -1.79 -0.89
C ARG A 86 -0.69 -1.27 0.06
N LYS A 87 -1.92 -1.05 -0.41
CA LYS A 87 -3.05 -0.59 0.43
C LYS A 87 -3.43 -1.65 1.48
N TYR A 88 -3.32 -2.92 1.13
CA TYR A 88 -3.58 -4.04 2.04
C TYR A 88 -2.34 -4.47 2.85
N GLY A 89 -1.21 -3.77 2.72
CA GLY A 89 0.00 -4.04 3.50
C GLY A 89 0.69 -5.36 3.18
N VAL A 90 0.43 -5.95 2.01
CA VAL A 90 1.02 -7.24 1.62
C VAL A 90 2.48 -7.04 1.23
N ASP A 91 3.37 -7.87 1.74
CA ASP A 91 4.76 -7.92 1.27
C ASP A 91 4.85 -8.87 0.07
N TYR A 92 5.24 -8.34 -1.10
CA TYR A 92 5.22 -9.10 -2.35
C TYR A 92 6.46 -8.89 -3.22
N ALA A 93 6.75 -9.87 -4.07
CA ALA A 93 7.76 -9.82 -5.11
C ALA A 93 7.12 -10.15 -6.45
N VAL A 94 7.48 -9.41 -7.50
CA VAL A 94 6.96 -9.64 -8.86
C VAL A 94 8.08 -10.23 -9.71
N LYS A 95 7.85 -11.39 -10.32
CA LYS A 95 8.74 -12.01 -11.29
C LYS A 95 8.03 -12.10 -12.64
N LYS A 96 8.67 -11.57 -13.68
CA LYS A 96 8.20 -11.74 -15.06
C LYS A 96 8.71 -13.09 -15.56
N ASP A 97 7.80 -13.97 -15.91
CA ASP A 97 8.11 -15.16 -16.68
C ASP A 97 8.06 -14.82 -18.18
N ARG A 98 9.19 -15.05 -18.86
CA ARG A 98 9.35 -14.80 -20.31
C ARG A 98 9.26 -16.08 -21.13
N SER A 99 9.03 -17.21 -20.47
CA SER A 99 8.99 -18.54 -21.11
C SER A 99 7.71 -18.77 -21.93
N SER A 100 6.69 -17.93 -21.70
CA SER A 100 5.41 -17.96 -22.42
C SER A 100 5.20 -16.65 -23.18
N SER A 101 4.58 -16.75 -24.35
CA SER A 101 4.08 -15.62 -25.14
C SER A 101 2.55 -15.72 -25.16
N PRO A 102 1.79 -14.82 -24.52
CA PRO A 102 2.21 -13.59 -23.83
C PRO A 102 2.89 -13.82 -22.46
N PRO A 103 3.75 -12.88 -21.99
CA PRO A 103 4.50 -13.05 -20.75
C PRO A 103 3.61 -13.07 -19.51
N LYS A 104 3.85 -14.04 -18.63
CA LYS A 104 3.15 -14.17 -17.35
C LYS A 104 3.86 -13.40 -16.24
N TYR A 105 3.11 -12.86 -15.29
CA TYR A 105 3.65 -12.23 -14.09
C TYR A 105 3.32 -13.09 -12.88
N LEU A 106 4.35 -13.56 -12.20
CA LEU A 106 4.26 -14.31 -10.95
C LEU A 106 4.39 -13.34 -9.78
N ILE A 107 3.43 -13.35 -8.88
CA ILE A 107 3.50 -12.59 -7.63
C ILE A 107 3.75 -13.58 -6.50
N PHE A 108 4.87 -13.38 -5.81
CA PHE A 108 5.22 -14.10 -4.60
C PHE A 108 4.87 -13.25 -3.40
N PHE A 109 4.27 -13.86 -2.38
CA PHE A 109 3.88 -13.18 -1.14
C PHE A 109 4.10 -14.10 0.05
N LYS A 110 4.12 -13.53 1.26
CA LYS A 110 4.16 -14.32 2.50
C LYS A 110 2.83 -15.03 2.70
N GLY A 111 2.86 -16.32 3.04
CA GLY A 111 1.65 -17.11 3.27
C GLY A 111 0.73 -16.56 4.37
N ARG A 112 1.27 -15.76 5.30
CA ARG A 112 0.47 -15.04 6.33
C ARG A 112 -0.45 -13.97 5.75
N ASP A 113 -0.12 -13.44 4.58
CA ASP A 113 -0.85 -12.34 3.96
C ASP A 113 -1.88 -12.86 2.92
N ALA A 114 -2.22 -14.15 2.95
CA ALA A 114 -3.13 -14.78 1.99
C ALA A 114 -4.53 -14.14 1.96
N ASP A 115 -5.08 -13.81 3.13
CA ASP A 115 -6.40 -13.19 3.24
C ASP A 115 -6.40 -11.76 2.69
N ALA A 116 -5.38 -10.98 3.06
CA ALA A 116 -5.18 -9.61 2.59
C ALA A 116 -4.97 -9.56 1.06
N LEU A 117 -4.25 -10.54 0.52
CA LEU A 117 -4.02 -10.65 -0.91
C LEU A 117 -5.30 -11.08 -1.65
N THR A 118 -6.11 -11.96 -1.08
CA THR A 118 -7.41 -12.33 -1.67
C THR A 118 -8.32 -11.10 -1.78
N ALA A 119 -8.40 -10.28 -0.72
CA ALA A 119 -9.12 -9.01 -0.76
C ALA A 119 -8.57 -8.03 -1.80
N ALA A 120 -7.24 -7.93 -1.92
CA ALA A 120 -6.59 -7.12 -2.95
C ALA A 120 -6.96 -7.58 -4.38
N PHE A 121 -7.02 -8.90 -4.60
CA PHE A 121 -7.44 -9.48 -5.87
C PHE A 121 -8.90 -9.19 -6.20
N THR A 122 -9.81 -9.31 -5.23
CA THR A 122 -11.22 -8.95 -5.41
C THR A 122 -11.39 -7.46 -5.75
N GLU A 123 -10.62 -6.56 -5.12
CA GLU A 123 -10.65 -5.13 -5.47
C GLU A 123 -10.09 -4.88 -6.88
N TYR A 124 -9.02 -5.59 -7.26
CA TYR A 124 -8.41 -5.47 -8.59
C TYR A 124 -9.38 -5.90 -9.70
N THR A 125 -10.01 -7.07 -9.55
CA THR A 125 -11.01 -7.55 -10.53
C THR A 125 -12.23 -6.63 -10.57
N GLY A 126 -12.73 -6.18 -9.42
CA GLY A 126 -13.82 -5.20 -9.34
C GLY A 126 -13.49 -3.86 -10.02
N LYS A 127 -12.27 -3.36 -9.87
CA LYS A 127 -11.81 -2.15 -10.58
C LYS A 127 -11.74 -2.36 -12.08
N LYS A 128 -11.30 -3.54 -12.53
CA LYS A 128 -11.22 -3.87 -13.96
C LYS A 128 -12.61 -3.93 -14.59
N VAL A 129 -13.55 -4.62 -13.95
CA VAL A 129 -14.95 -4.71 -14.43
C VAL A 129 -15.59 -3.32 -14.49
N ARG A 130 -15.47 -2.52 -13.42
CA ARG A 130 -16.02 -1.15 -13.41
C ARG A 130 -15.37 -0.22 -14.45
N LYS A 131 -14.11 -0.44 -14.81
CA LYS A 131 -13.45 0.31 -15.90
C LYS A 131 -14.01 -0.11 -17.25
N ALA A 132 -14.19 -1.41 -17.49
CA ALA A 132 -14.81 -1.92 -18.71
C ALA A 132 -16.25 -1.39 -18.86
N GLU A 133 -17.06 -1.47 -17.80
CA GLU A 133 -18.42 -0.91 -17.78
C GLU A 133 -18.45 0.62 -18.02
N LYS A 134 -17.47 1.36 -17.48
CA LYS A 134 -17.37 2.81 -17.72
C LYS A 134 -16.96 3.15 -19.15
N SER A 135 -16.12 2.34 -19.79
CA SER A 135 -15.81 2.51 -21.22
C SER A 135 -16.97 2.11 -22.12
N GLU A 136 -17.83 1.19 -21.69
CA GLU A 136 -19.02 0.76 -22.42
C GLU A 136 -20.21 1.71 -22.25
N ARG A 137 -20.16 2.66 -21.30
CA ARG A 137 -21.21 3.69 -21.17
C ARG A 137 -21.23 4.56 -22.44
N PRO A 138 -22.37 4.65 -23.14
CA PRO A 138 -22.46 5.45 -24.35
C PRO A 138 -22.17 6.91 -24.02
N SER A 139 -21.27 7.50 -24.80
CA SER A 139 -20.89 8.92 -24.67
C SER A 139 -22.12 9.82 -24.84
N VAL A 140 -22.07 11.04 -24.30
CA VAL A 140 -23.18 12.00 -24.44
C VAL A 140 -23.52 12.25 -25.92
N LEU A 141 -22.51 12.28 -26.80
CA LEU A 141 -22.70 12.37 -28.25
C LEU A 141 -23.44 11.14 -28.82
N ALA A 142 -23.09 9.93 -28.39
CA ALA A 142 -23.78 8.71 -28.79
C ALA A 142 -25.24 8.68 -28.29
N LYS A 143 -25.50 9.21 -27.09
CA LYS A 143 -26.88 9.39 -26.60
C LYS A 143 -27.64 10.42 -27.42
N LEU A 144 -27.02 11.56 -27.76
CA LEU A 144 -27.63 12.59 -28.60
C LEU A 144 -27.92 12.10 -30.02
N SER A 145 -27.04 11.27 -30.61
CA SER A 145 -27.30 10.65 -31.92
C SER A 145 -28.47 9.67 -31.85
N GLN A 146 -28.56 8.84 -30.81
CA GLN A 146 -29.72 7.97 -30.57
C GLN A 146 -31.02 8.77 -30.44
N PHE A 147 -31.03 9.87 -29.67
CA PHE A 147 -32.22 10.73 -29.57
C PHE A 147 -32.56 11.41 -30.90
N LYS A 148 -31.57 11.84 -31.67
CA LYS A 148 -31.78 12.42 -33.01
C LYS A 148 -32.41 11.42 -33.98
N GLU A 149 -31.96 10.16 -33.94
CA GLU A 149 -32.54 9.08 -34.77
C GLU A 149 -33.98 8.77 -34.36
N LEU A 150 -34.25 8.63 -33.07
CA LEU A 150 -35.62 8.40 -32.56
C LEU A 150 -36.59 9.52 -32.96
N VAL A 151 -36.15 10.78 -32.88
CA VAL A 151 -36.97 11.94 -33.31
C VAL A 151 -37.18 11.94 -34.82
N LYS A 152 -36.18 11.58 -35.63
CA LYS A 152 -36.33 11.46 -37.08
C LYS A 152 -37.35 10.39 -37.46
N HIS A 153 -37.32 9.22 -36.82
CA HIS A 153 -38.30 8.17 -37.09
C HIS A 153 -39.72 8.56 -36.65
N ALA A 154 -39.87 9.27 -35.52
CA ALA A 154 -41.18 9.70 -35.03
C ALA A 154 -41.86 10.82 -35.86
N VAL A 155 -41.11 11.58 -36.65
CA VAL A 155 -41.65 12.71 -37.44
C VAL A 155 -42.12 12.29 -38.84
N VAL A 156 -41.64 11.15 -39.37
CA VAL A 156 -41.96 10.72 -40.75
C VAL A 156 -43.43 10.26 -40.91
N ASP A 157 -44.11 9.83 -39.86
CA ASP A 157 -45.46 9.26 -39.96
C ASP A 157 -46.64 10.25 -39.89
N ARG A 158 -46.38 11.56 -39.74
CA ARG A 158 -47.50 12.53 -39.63
C ARG A 158 -48.16 12.88 -40.98
N ASN A 159 -47.51 12.63 -42.11
CA ASN A 159 -47.97 13.12 -43.41
C ASN A 159 -48.75 12.09 -44.27
N LYS A 160 -48.92 10.83 -43.83
CA LYS A 160 -49.67 9.81 -44.59
C LYS A 160 -51.14 9.63 -44.17
N ARG A 161 -51.65 10.46 -43.26
CA ARG A 161 -53.01 10.30 -42.67
C ARG A 161 -54.04 11.34 -43.12
N LYS A 162 -53.87 11.97 -44.30
CA LYS A 162 -54.78 13.03 -44.80
C LYS A 162 -55.49 12.77 -46.14
N GLU A 163 -55.43 11.57 -46.72
CA GLU A 163 -56.08 11.30 -48.03
C GLU A 163 -57.14 10.18 -48.01
N LEU A 164 -57.91 10.05 -46.94
CA LEU A 164 -59.05 9.12 -46.91
C LEU A 164 -60.22 9.75 -46.14
N GLU A 165 -60.76 10.86 -46.67
CA GLU A 165 -62.15 11.26 -46.43
C GLU A 165 -62.61 12.29 -47.47
N ARG A 166 -63.57 11.85 -48.29
CA ARG A 166 -64.43 12.56 -49.27
C ARG A 166 -63.89 12.88 -50.66
#